data_AF-A0A0L0G7Z4-F1
#
_entry.id   AF-A0A0L0G7Z4-F1
#
_cell.length_a   1.000
_cell.length_b   1.000
_cell.length_c   1.000
_cell.angle_alpha   90.00
_cell.angle_beta   90.00
_cell.angle_gamma   90.00
#
_symmetry.space_group_name_H-M   'P 1'
#
loop_
_entity.id
_entity.type
_entity.pdbx_description
1 polymer ?
#
loop_
_entity_poly.entity_id
_entity_poly.type
_entity_poly.pdbx_seq_one_letter_code
_entity_poly.pdbx_strand_id
1 'polypeptide(L)'
;MSGSTAPTAPNSPINWFPLVFISSFHIAFLYGAIYYPVNRTGVISCLVMYLLTGLAVTVGYHRLWSHRSYSAIAPWRLWWAFWGAGSLQGSVLWWSKLHRLHHSFPDTPADPYGPMYGFWYSHCGWLLRSPNRKQYLDKINVNDLKADWVVALQHKFYIPLNFSVAFFVPLLVWRNDPVQAFVYGGLFARILTWHSTWFVNSLAHWLGSDEYSNETSAKDHFLTALLTFGEGNHGFHHAFSFSYQNGLKWFHYDPTKSIILIASYFGITYNLKHPTDNEIQKARYQVKERKIIGMKQSIVWPDPASFKNIIALKDYEKAKEAGNIWVTMNGLVYDISSFVSQHPGGEKILAAMGSKKPEYIEHQFSFKHTHSKAARNMLDMMIIGRLEGEDSDKPLVTDAERSLGGPTVTAA
;
A
#
# COMPACT_ATOMS: atom_id res chain seq x y z
N MET A 1 11.78 9.57 -10.78
CA MET A 1 12.12 8.13 -10.81
C MET A 1 12.36 7.74 -12.25
N SER A 2 13.63 7.51 -12.60
CA SER A 2 14.07 7.03 -13.89
C SER A 2 13.61 5.58 -14.12
N GLY A 3 12.87 5.36 -15.21
CA GLY A 3 12.87 4.18 -16.08
C GLY A 3 13.33 2.80 -15.57
N SER A 4 12.92 2.34 -14.38
CA SER A 4 12.98 0.92 -14.05
C SER A 4 11.87 0.23 -14.83
N THR A 5 12.21 -0.46 -15.91
CA THR A 5 11.30 -1.42 -16.53
C THR A 5 10.82 -2.41 -15.48
N ALA A 6 9.53 -2.73 -15.47
CA ALA A 6 9.00 -3.72 -14.54
C ALA A 6 9.80 -5.03 -14.70
N PRO A 7 10.20 -5.69 -13.60
CA PRO A 7 10.96 -6.93 -13.68
C PRO A 7 10.16 -7.96 -14.47
N THR A 8 10.83 -8.71 -15.34
CA THR A 8 10.18 -9.75 -16.14
C THR A 8 9.82 -10.95 -15.25
N ALA A 9 8.66 -11.55 -15.52
CA ALA A 9 8.22 -12.74 -14.79
C ALA A 9 9.26 -13.87 -14.88
N PRO A 10 9.38 -14.73 -13.84
CA PRO A 10 10.34 -15.83 -13.83
C PRO A 10 10.18 -16.74 -15.05
N ASN A 11 11.27 -17.02 -15.76
CA ASN A 11 11.27 -17.95 -16.91
C ASN A 11 11.31 -19.43 -16.50
N SER A 12 10.61 -19.78 -15.42
CA SER A 12 10.49 -21.18 -14.96
C SER A 12 9.59 -21.98 -15.91
N PRO A 13 9.80 -23.31 -16.07
CA PRO A 13 8.95 -24.16 -16.88
C PRO A 13 7.48 -24.02 -16.50
N ILE A 14 6.59 -24.21 -17.49
CA ILE A 14 5.15 -24.19 -17.26
C ILE A 14 4.77 -25.39 -16.37
N ASN A 15 4.06 -25.10 -15.29
CA ASN A 15 3.41 -26.11 -14.48
C ASN A 15 2.08 -26.49 -15.14
N TRP A 16 2.10 -27.61 -15.86
CA TRP A 16 0.94 -28.10 -16.61
C TRP A 16 -0.23 -28.53 -15.73
N PHE A 17 0.04 -29.00 -14.50
CA PHE A 17 -1.02 -29.47 -13.62
C PHE A 17 -2.05 -28.37 -13.26
N PRO A 18 -1.67 -27.22 -12.64
CA PRO A 18 -2.63 -26.17 -12.33
C PRO A 18 -3.22 -25.55 -13.60
N LEU A 19 -2.47 -25.48 -14.70
CA LEU A 19 -3.00 -25.00 -15.99
C LEU A 19 -4.19 -25.86 -16.43
N VAL A 20 -3.98 -27.17 -16.60
CA VAL A 20 -5.01 -28.10 -17.05
C VAL A 20 -6.16 -28.16 -16.04
N PHE A 21 -5.86 -28.22 -14.75
CA PHE A 21 -6.87 -28.33 -13.69
C PHE A 21 -7.76 -27.09 -13.61
N ILE A 22 -7.21 -25.88 -13.65
CA ILE A 22 -8.00 -24.65 -13.58
C ILE A 22 -8.78 -24.47 -14.88
N SER A 23 -8.15 -24.68 -16.04
CA SER A 23 -8.81 -24.59 -17.34
C SER A 23 -9.96 -25.59 -17.47
N SER A 24 -9.81 -26.82 -16.97
CA SER A 24 -10.88 -27.83 -17.03
C SER A 24 -12.12 -27.41 -16.24
N PHE A 25 -11.96 -26.74 -15.09
CA PHE A 25 -13.10 -26.22 -14.32
C PHE A 25 -13.87 -25.14 -15.09
N HIS A 26 -13.14 -24.21 -15.72
CA HIS A 26 -13.76 -23.14 -16.51
C HIS A 26 -14.50 -23.71 -17.73
N ILE A 27 -13.87 -24.62 -18.46
CA ILE A 27 -14.49 -25.28 -19.62
C ILE A 27 -15.70 -26.11 -19.20
N ALA A 28 -15.60 -26.90 -18.12
CA ALA A 28 -16.70 -27.70 -17.60
C ALA A 28 -17.87 -26.83 -17.13
N PHE A 29 -17.60 -25.69 -16.48
CA PHE A 29 -18.64 -24.74 -16.10
C PHE A 29 -19.31 -24.12 -17.34
N LEU A 30 -18.55 -23.63 -18.32
CA LEU A 30 -19.11 -23.03 -19.52
C LEU A 30 -19.99 -24.02 -20.28
N TYR A 31 -19.50 -25.25 -20.45
CA TYR A 31 -20.30 -26.34 -21.00
C TYR A 31 -21.57 -26.56 -20.18
N GLY A 32 -21.44 -26.75 -18.87
CA GLY A 32 -22.58 -26.94 -17.97
C GLY A 32 -23.62 -25.82 -18.02
N ALA A 33 -23.17 -24.56 -18.08
CA ALA A 33 -24.05 -23.39 -18.12
C ALA A 33 -24.83 -23.26 -19.44
N ILE A 34 -24.24 -23.71 -20.56
CA ILE A 34 -24.92 -23.75 -21.87
C ILE A 34 -26.08 -24.75 -21.86
N TYR A 35 -25.85 -25.96 -21.36
CA TYR A 35 -26.86 -27.03 -21.37
C TYR A 35 -27.84 -26.95 -20.19
N TYR A 36 -27.42 -26.35 -19.08
CA TYR A 36 -28.21 -26.19 -17.86
C TYR A 36 -28.24 -24.71 -17.45
N PRO A 37 -29.08 -23.89 -18.10
CA PRO A 37 -29.26 -22.48 -17.73
C PRO A 37 -29.62 -22.33 -16.26
N VAL A 38 -29.12 -21.25 -15.65
CA VAL A 38 -29.21 -21.05 -14.20
C VAL A 38 -30.66 -20.99 -13.73
N ASN A 39 -30.97 -21.71 -12.66
CA ASN A 39 -32.24 -21.61 -11.97
C ASN A 39 -32.05 -21.24 -10.49
N ARG A 40 -33.14 -21.27 -9.71
CA ARG A 40 -33.11 -20.93 -8.27
C ARG A 40 -32.12 -21.79 -7.48
N THR A 41 -32.06 -23.10 -7.73
CA THR A 41 -31.10 -24.01 -7.07
C THR A 41 -29.67 -23.66 -7.43
N GLY A 42 -29.42 -23.35 -8.71
CA GLY A 42 -28.10 -22.92 -9.19
C GLY A 42 -27.61 -21.67 -8.47
N VAL A 43 -28.47 -20.63 -8.36
CA VAL A 43 -28.13 -19.38 -7.66
C VAL A 43 -27.85 -19.63 -6.18
N ILE A 44 -28.77 -20.32 -5.47
CA ILE A 44 -28.63 -20.52 -4.01
C ILE A 44 -27.42 -21.39 -3.69
N SER A 45 -27.24 -22.49 -4.41
CA SER A 45 -26.09 -23.39 -4.19
C SER A 45 -24.77 -22.69 -4.49
N CYS A 46 -24.69 -21.89 -5.56
CA CYS A 46 -23.52 -21.07 -5.86
C CYS A 46 -23.21 -20.10 -4.72
N LEU A 47 -24.19 -19.30 -4.29
CA LEU A 47 -23.99 -18.29 -3.26
C LEU A 47 -23.57 -18.91 -1.93
N VAL A 48 -24.29 -19.94 -1.46
CA VAL A 48 -23.96 -20.59 -0.17
C VAL A 48 -22.56 -21.18 -0.22
N MET A 49 -22.22 -21.89 -1.30
CA MET A 49 -20.91 -22.51 -1.43
C MET A 49 -19.80 -21.48 -1.58
N TYR A 50 -20.00 -20.41 -2.36
CA TYR A 50 -19.06 -19.29 -2.52
C TYR A 50 -18.81 -18.58 -1.18
N LEU A 51 -19.87 -18.26 -0.44
CA LEU A 51 -19.77 -17.61 0.87
C LEU A 51 -19.02 -18.49 1.87
N LEU A 52 -19.37 -19.77 2.00
CA LEU A 52 -18.76 -20.66 2.98
C LEU A 52 -17.28 -20.95 2.66
N THR A 53 -16.95 -21.22 1.40
CA THR A 53 -15.55 -21.48 1.04
C THR A 53 -14.70 -20.20 1.04
N GLY A 54 -15.27 -19.07 0.61
CA GLY A 54 -14.60 -17.76 0.67
C GLY A 54 -14.32 -17.31 2.10
N LEU A 55 -15.33 -17.35 2.97
CA LEU A 55 -15.17 -17.02 4.40
C LEU A 55 -14.23 -18.00 5.12
N ALA A 56 -14.18 -19.27 4.71
CA ALA A 56 -13.22 -20.21 5.29
C ALA A 56 -11.76 -19.83 4.98
N VAL A 57 -11.51 -19.25 3.81
CA VAL A 57 -10.19 -18.70 3.47
C VAL A 57 -9.87 -17.50 4.35
N THR A 58 -10.79 -16.54 4.49
CA THR A 58 -10.53 -15.29 5.23
C THR A 58 -10.55 -15.47 6.75
N VAL A 59 -11.61 -16.06 7.30
CA VAL A 59 -11.78 -16.32 8.74
C VAL A 59 -10.77 -17.35 9.23
N GLY A 60 -10.58 -18.43 8.47
CA GLY A 60 -9.72 -19.56 8.82
C GLY A 60 -8.30 -19.42 8.30
N TYR A 61 -8.08 -19.77 7.03
CA TYR A 61 -6.74 -19.93 6.46
C TYR A 61 -5.87 -18.70 6.68
N HIS A 62 -6.41 -17.52 6.42
CA HIS A 62 -5.72 -16.24 6.53
C HIS A 62 -5.57 -15.79 7.98
N ARG A 63 -6.66 -15.37 8.63
CA ARG A 63 -6.59 -14.70 9.94
C ARG A 63 -6.27 -15.65 11.10
N LEU A 64 -6.90 -16.82 11.15
CA LEU A 64 -6.69 -17.78 12.24
C LEU A 64 -5.34 -18.47 12.16
N TRP A 65 -5.03 -19.12 11.02
CA TRP A 65 -3.86 -19.98 10.90
C TRP A 65 -2.63 -19.24 10.37
N SER A 66 -2.74 -18.40 9.35
CA SER A 66 -1.56 -17.73 8.80
C SER A 66 -1.04 -16.63 9.72
N HIS A 67 -1.92 -15.77 10.22
CA HIS A 67 -1.56 -14.60 11.04
C HIS A 67 -1.69 -14.79 12.55
N ARG A 68 -2.42 -15.83 12.99
CA ARG A 68 -2.70 -16.07 14.42
C ARG A 68 -3.27 -14.81 15.07
N SER A 69 -4.17 -14.13 14.37
CA SER A 69 -4.73 -12.85 14.80
C SER A 69 -5.82 -13.00 15.85
N TYR A 70 -6.32 -14.23 16.02
CA TYR A 70 -7.18 -14.65 17.11
C TYR A 70 -6.97 -16.14 17.41
N SER A 71 -7.56 -16.63 18.49
CA SER A 71 -7.61 -18.04 18.88
C SER A 71 -9.06 -18.53 18.90
N ALA A 72 -9.29 -19.82 18.74
CA ALA A 72 -10.64 -20.36 18.68
C ALA A 72 -10.75 -21.80 19.20
N ILE A 73 -11.94 -22.14 19.68
CA ILE A 73 -12.27 -23.50 20.12
C ILE A 73 -12.24 -24.51 18.96
N ALA A 74 -12.12 -25.81 19.27
CA ALA A 74 -11.99 -26.85 18.26
C ALA A 74 -13.15 -26.92 17.23
N PRO A 75 -14.44 -26.76 17.61
CA PRO A 75 -15.53 -26.76 16.63
C PRO A 75 -15.40 -25.66 15.56
N TRP A 76 -14.98 -24.46 15.95
CA TRP A 76 -14.73 -23.36 15.01
C TRP A 76 -13.61 -23.69 14.03
N ARG A 77 -12.50 -24.24 14.56
CA ARG A 77 -11.37 -24.69 13.74
C ARG A 77 -11.78 -25.78 12.76
N LEU A 78 -12.50 -26.80 13.21
CA LEU A 78 -12.99 -27.88 12.35
C LEU A 78 -13.92 -27.36 11.25
N TRP A 79 -14.85 -26.47 11.60
CA TRP A 79 -15.79 -25.87 10.66
C TRP A 79 -15.07 -25.16 9.51
N TRP A 80 -14.15 -24.25 9.83
CA TRP A 80 -13.41 -23.50 8.80
C TRP A 80 -12.36 -24.35 8.08
N ALA A 81 -11.82 -25.39 8.71
CA ALA A 81 -10.93 -26.34 8.04
C ALA A 81 -11.68 -27.20 7.01
N PHE A 82 -12.91 -27.61 7.35
CA PHE A 82 -13.81 -28.35 6.46
C PHE A 82 -14.20 -27.52 5.23
N TRP A 83 -14.79 -26.34 5.44
CA TRP A 83 -15.19 -25.47 4.33
C TRP A 83 -13.98 -24.94 3.54
N GLY A 84 -12.86 -24.69 4.21
CA GLY A 84 -11.62 -24.25 3.58
C GLY A 84 -11.05 -25.29 2.62
N ALA A 85 -11.20 -26.58 2.92
CA ALA A 85 -10.83 -27.65 1.99
C ALA A 85 -11.60 -27.54 0.66
N GLY A 86 -12.90 -27.19 0.73
CA GLY A 86 -13.74 -26.98 -0.46
C GLY A 86 -13.34 -25.79 -1.35
N SER A 87 -12.42 -24.92 -0.89
CA SER A 87 -11.87 -23.85 -1.73
C SER A 87 -10.91 -24.35 -2.81
N LEU A 88 -10.37 -25.57 -2.67
CA LEU A 88 -9.37 -26.15 -3.57
C LEU A 88 -8.06 -25.33 -3.71
N GLN A 89 -7.69 -24.55 -2.68
CA GLN A 89 -6.48 -23.70 -2.69
C GLN A 89 -5.28 -24.28 -1.95
N GLY A 90 -5.32 -25.56 -1.62
CA GLY A 90 -4.33 -26.26 -0.81
C GLY A 90 -4.81 -26.48 0.63
N SER A 91 -4.12 -27.38 1.34
CA SER A 91 -4.37 -27.59 2.78
C SER A 91 -4.08 -26.31 3.56
N VAL A 92 -4.64 -26.19 4.77
CA VAL A 92 -4.34 -25.07 5.69
C VAL A 92 -2.82 -24.90 5.85
N LEU A 93 -2.10 -26.00 6.10
CA LEU A 93 -0.65 -25.98 6.28
C LEU A 93 0.09 -25.40 5.06
N TRP A 94 -0.26 -25.86 3.85
CA TRP A 94 0.39 -25.41 2.62
C TRP A 94 0.08 -23.95 2.32
N TRP A 95 -1.21 -23.56 2.40
CA TRP A 95 -1.66 -22.22 2.12
C TRP A 95 -1.03 -21.22 3.09
N SER A 96 -1.09 -21.52 4.39
CA SER A 96 -0.49 -20.66 5.42
C SER A 96 1.03 -20.56 5.33
N LYS A 97 1.72 -21.64 4.93
CA LYS A 97 3.18 -21.57 4.68
C LYS A 97 3.51 -20.59 3.55
N LEU A 98 2.75 -20.66 2.45
CA LEU A 98 2.94 -19.78 1.30
C LEU A 98 2.59 -18.33 1.63
N HIS A 99 1.49 -18.12 2.36
CA HIS A 99 1.05 -16.79 2.79
C HIS A 99 2.03 -16.14 3.77
N ARG A 100 2.59 -16.91 4.72
CA ARG A 100 3.66 -16.43 5.61
C ARG A 100 4.93 -16.08 4.84
N LEU A 101 5.25 -16.80 3.76
CA LEU A 101 6.35 -16.43 2.86
C LEU A 101 6.10 -15.08 2.20
N HIS A 102 4.89 -14.87 1.67
CA HIS A 102 4.48 -13.60 1.06
C HIS A 102 4.67 -12.41 2.03
N HIS A 103 4.21 -12.52 3.28
CA HIS A 103 4.43 -11.46 4.27
C HIS A 103 5.88 -11.30 4.75
N SER A 104 6.71 -12.34 4.63
CA SER A 104 8.12 -12.26 5.02
C SER A 104 8.97 -11.57 3.95
N PHE A 105 8.56 -11.64 2.69
CA PHE A 105 9.29 -11.08 1.56
C PHE A 105 8.35 -10.44 0.51
N PRO A 106 7.47 -9.51 0.91
CA PRO A 106 6.48 -8.93 0.01
C PRO A 106 7.16 -8.13 -1.10
N ASP A 107 6.64 -8.20 -2.32
CA ASP A 107 7.14 -7.43 -3.47
C ASP A 107 8.61 -7.70 -3.83
N THR A 108 9.13 -8.85 -3.43
CA THR A 108 10.47 -9.32 -3.80
C THR A 108 10.38 -10.51 -4.76
N PRO A 109 11.48 -10.91 -5.42
CA PRO A 109 11.50 -12.15 -6.20
C PRO A 109 11.18 -13.43 -5.40
N ALA A 110 11.26 -13.38 -4.06
CA ALA A 110 10.88 -14.49 -3.19
C ALA A 110 9.38 -14.57 -2.92
N ASP A 111 8.63 -13.48 -3.17
CA ASP A 111 7.18 -13.42 -3.04
C ASP A 111 6.55 -14.48 -3.97
N PRO A 112 5.70 -15.39 -3.44
CA PRO A 112 5.04 -16.37 -4.26
C PRO A 112 4.10 -15.76 -5.31
N TYR A 113 3.50 -14.59 -5.01
CA TYR A 113 2.48 -13.95 -5.85
C TYR A 113 3.07 -12.81 -6.69
N GLY A 114 4.21 -12.24 -6.27
CA GLY A 114 5.06 -11.36 -7.07
C GLY A 114 4.32 -10.30 -7.90
N PRO A 115 3.59 -9.35 -7.27
CA PRO A 115 2.87 -8.27 -7.96
C PRO A 115 3.78 -7.42 -8.85
N MET A 116 5.09 -7.36 -8.53
CA MET A 116 6.14 -6.72 -9.33
C MET A 116 6.25 -7.26 -10.76
N TYR A 117 5.82 -8.50 -11.02
CA TYR A 117 5.86 -9.14 -12.34
C TYR A 117 4.61 -8.87 -13.20
N GLY A 118 3.68 -8.04 -12.71
CA GLY A 118 2.48 -7.63 -13.43
C GLY A 118 1.18 -8.21 -12.88
N PHE A 119 0.07 -7.61 -13.31
CA PHE A 119 -1.28 -7.96 -12.84
C PHE A 119 -1.63 -9.42 -13.11
N TRP A 120 -1.39 -9.91 -14.33
CA TRP A 120 -1.77 -11.28 -14.71
C TRP A 120 -0.90 -12.34 -14.03
N TYR A 121 0.38 -12.03 -13.77
CA TYR A 121 1.25 -12.92 -13.01
C TYR A 121 0.72 -13.10 -11.60
N SER A 122 0.44 -12.00 -10.89
CA SER A 122 -0.06 -12.03 -9.51
C SER A 122 -1.48 -12.58 -9.38
N HIS A 123 -2.32 -12.38 -10.39
CA HIS A 123 -3.66 -12.94 -10.39
C HIS A 123 -3.62 -14.48 -10.47
N CYS A 124 -3.05 -15.05 -11.53
CA CYS A 124 -3.02 -16.51 -11.70
C CYS A 124 -1.74 -17.06 -12.34
N GLY A 125 -0.90 -16.23 -12.97
CA GLY A 125 0.33 -16.68 -13.64
C GLY A 125 1.35 -17.33 -12.70
N TRP A 126 1.37 -16.94 -11.41
CA TRP A 126 2.24 -17.54 -10.39
C TRP A 126 1.99 -19.04 -10.16
N LEU A 127 0.76 -19.50 -10.40
CA LEU A 127 0.40 -20.93 -10.37
C LEU A 127 1.04 -21.68 -11.54
N LEU A 128 1.12 -21.01 -12.70
CA LEU A 128 1.60 -21.59 -13.95
C LEU A 128 3.13 -21.57 -14.05
N ARG A 129 3.80 -20.61 -13.39
CA ARG A 129 5.26 -20.51 -13.35
C ARG A 129 5.73 -20.27 -11.93
N SER A 130 6.19 -21.35 -11.31
CA SER A 130 6.70 -21.36 -9.94
C SER A 130 8.23 -21.49 -9.94
N PRO A 131 8.98 -20.38 -9.75
CA PRO A 131 10.43 -20.48 -9.52
C PRO A 131 10.74 -21.28 -8.26
N ASN A 132 11.95 -21.85 -8.23
CA ASN A 132 12.42 -22.57 -7.06
C ASN A 132 12.58 -21.61 -5.88
N ARG A 133 11.71 -21.75 -4.89
CA ARG A 133 11.67 -20.96 -3.65
C ARG A 133 12.04 -21.75 -2.40
N LYS A 134 12.64 -22.94 -2.56
CA LYS A 134 12.94 -23.85 -1.44
C LYS A 134 13.70 -23.18 -0.31
N GLN A 135 14.76 -22.43 -0.64
CA GLN A 135 15.59 -21.72 0.35
C GLN A 135 14.83 -20.70 1.22
N TYR A 136 13.74 -20.13 0.71
CA TYR A 136 12.91 -19.19 1.47
C TYR A 136 11.82 -19.93 2.25
N LEU A 137 11.19 -20.93 1.62
CA LEU A 137 10.18 -21.78 2.25
C LEU A 137 10.73 -22.53 3.47
N ASP A 138 12.00 -22.92 3.47
CA ASP A 138 12.63 -23.61 4.60
C ASP A 138 12.85 -22.70 5.82
N LYS A 139 12.84 -21.38 5.63
CA LYS A 139 12.92 -20.38 6.72
C LYS A 139 11.56 -20.10 7.37
N ILE A 140 10.46 -20.45 6.72
CA ILE A 140 9.11 -20.16 7.22
C ILE A 140 8.74 -21.15 8.32
N ASN A 141 8.58 -20.63 9.54
CA ASN A 141 8.13 -21.42 10.68
C ASN A 141 6.65 -21.82 10.52
N VAL A 142 6.39 -23.12 10.65
CA VAL A 142 5.04 -23.73 10.61
C VAL A 142 4.84 -24.75 11.73
N ASN A 143 5.68 -24.72 12.76
CA ASN A 143 5.63 -25.70 13.86
C ASN A 143 4.31 -25.60 14.64
N ASP A 144 3.79 -24.39 14.79
CA ASP A 144 2.48 -24.13 15.38
C ASP A 144 1.34 -24.78 14.56
N LEU A 145 1.42 -24.73 13.22
CA LEU A 145 0.43 -25.36 12.34
C LEU A 145 0.51 -26.89 12.39
N LYS A 146 1.73 -27.43 12.48
CA LYS A 146 1.94 -28.89 12.64
C LYS A 146 1.46 -29.42 13.99
N ALA A 147 1.53 -28.59 15.03
CA ALA A 147 1.06 -28.93 16.36
C ALA A 147 -0.48 -28.85 16.51
N ASP A 148 -1.17 -28.08 15.65
CA ASP A 148 -2.63 -28.06 15.64
C ASP A 148 -3.17 -29.34 14.99
N TRP A 149 -3.79 -30.20 15.79
CA TRP A 149 -4.34 -31.47 15.34
C TRP A 149 -5.42 -31.32 14.26
N VAL A 150 -6.17 -30.20 14.23
CA VAL A 150 -7.17 -29.94 13.19
C VAL A 150 -6.46 -29.71 11.84
N VAL A 151 -5.38 -28.94 11.86
CA VAL A 151 -4.56 -28.66 10.67
C VAL A 151 -3.86 -29.94 10.20
N ALA A 152 -3.29 -30.71 11.12
CA ALA A 152 -2.65 -31.98 10.79
C ALA A 152 -3.65 -32.99 10.18
N LEU A 153 -4.85 -33.10 10.75
CA LEU A 153 -5.93 -33.94 10.23
C LEU A 153 -6.36 -33.48 8.84
N GLN A 154 -6.63 -32.19 8.67
CA GLN A 154 -7.05 -31.61 7.40
C GLN A 154 -5.98 -31.79 6.32
N HIS A 155 -4.70 -31.61 6.66
CA HIS A 155 -3.60 -31.80 5.73
C HIS A 155 -3.47 -33.27 5.29
N LYS A 156 -3.58 -34.21 6.23
CA LYS A 156 -3.51 -35.66 5.96
C LYS A 156 -4.62 -36.13 5.02
N PHE A 157 -5.85 -35.62 5.21
CA PHE A 157 -7.01 -36.00 4.41
C PHE A 157 -7.41 -34.95 3.37
N TYR A 158 -6.51 -34.04 3.02
CA TYR A 158 -6.86 -32.87 2.21
C TYR A 158 -7.46 -33.24 0.84
N ILE A 159 -6.85 -34.19 0.12
CA ILE A 159 -7.30 -34.58 -1.21
C ILE A 159 -8.73 -35.16 -1.21
N PRO A 160 -9.06 -36.20 -0.42
CA PRO A 160 -10.44 -36.68 -0.38
C PRO A 160 -11.39 -35.62 0.16
N LEU A 161 -11.01 -34.88 1.21
CA LEU A 161 -11.86 -33.86 1.82
C LEU A 161 -12.20 -32.73 0.85
N ASN A 162 -11.23 -32.26 0.05
CA ASN A 162 -11.43 -31.09 -0.80
C ASN A 162 -12.47 -31.35 -1.90
N PHE A 163 -12.44 -32.50 -2.58
CA PHE A 163 -13.41 -32.87 -3.62
C PHE A 163 -14.76 -33.20 -2.99
N SER A 164 -14.78 -33.84 -1.82
CA SER A 164 -16.03 -34.08 -1.09
C SER A 164 -16.73 -32.79 -0.71
N VAL A 165 -16.03 -31.81 -0.12
CA VAL A 165 -16.66 -30.52 0.22
C VAL A 165 -17.01 -29.73 -1.03
N ALA A 166 -16.14 -29.72 -2.04
CA ALA A 166 -16.35 -28.94 -3.24
C ALA A 166 -17.50 -29.47 -4.11
N PHE A 167 -17.80 -30.77 -4.12
CA PHE A 167 -18.76 -31.35 -5.06
C PHE A 167 -19.84 -32.21 -4.40
N PHE A 168 -19.46 -33.05 -3.43
CA PHE A 168 -20.42 -33.94 -2.79
C PHE A 168 -21.38 -33.20 -1.87
N VAL A 169 -20.91 -32.19 -1.12
CA VAL A 169 -21.78 -31.37 -0.26
C VAL A 169 -22.89 -30.66 -1.07
N PRO A 170 -22.61 -29.94 -2.18
CA PRO A 170 -23.67 -29.39 -3.02
C PRO A 170 -24.67 -30.44 -3.50
N LEU A 171 -24.18 -31.59 -3.97
CA LEU A 171 -25.03 -32.68 -4.46
C LEU A 171 -25.93 -33.26 -3.36
N LEU A 172 -25.46 -33.33 -2.12
CA LEU A 172 -26.25 -33.81 -0.99
C LEU A 172 -27.29 -32.79 -0.53
N VAL A 173 -26.90 -31.52 -0.35
CA VAL A 173 -27.76 -30.47 0.19
C VAL A 173 -28.89 -30.12 -0.79
N TRP A 174 -28.56 -30.03 -2.08
CA TRP A 174 -29.52 -29.72 -3.15
C TRP A 174 -29.81 -30.95 -4.03
N ARG A 175 -29.98 -32.11 -3.40
CA ARG A 175 -30.23 -33.42 -4.06
C ARG A 175 -31.44 -33.47 -4.99
N ASN A 176 -32.38 -32.54 -4.85
CA ASN A 176 -33.56 -32.44 -5.70
C ASN A 176 -33.25 -31.84 -7.08
N ASP A 177 -32.10 -31.17 -7.23
CA ASP A 177 -31.63 -30.59 -8.48
C ASP A 177 -30.09 -30.67 -8.54
N PRO A 178 -29.56 -31.91 -8.62
CA PRO A 178 -28.14 -32.18 -8.43
C PRO A 178 -27.28 -31.59 -9.55
N VAL A 179 -27.81 -31.46 -10.76
CA VAL A 179 -27.07 -30.89 -11.89
C VAL A 179 -26.79 -29.41 -11.66
N GLN A 180 -27.80 -28.64 -11.23
CA GLN A 180 -27.62 -27.22 -10.90
C GLN A 180 -26.68 -27.04 -9.70
N ALA A 181 -26.81 -27.90 -8.69
CA ALA A 181 -25.95 -27.90 -7.52
C ALA A 181 -24.47 -28.18 -7.89
N PHE A 182 -24.23 -29.08 -8.85
CA PHE A 182 -22.89 -29.37 -9.34
C PHE A 182 -22.32 -28.24 -10.21
N VAL A 183 -23.06 -27.79 -11.22
CA VAL A 183 -22.60 -26.76 -12.18
C VAL A 183 -22.35 -25.43 -11.49
N TYR A 184 -23.30 -24.97 -10.66
CA TYR A 184 -23.20 -23.64 -10.04
C TYR A 184 -22.61 -23.69 -8.62
N GLY A 185 -23.09 -24.61 -7.76
CA GLY A 185 -22.59 -24.78 -6.40
C GLY A 185 -21.22 -25.46 -6.29
N GLY A 186 -20.88 -26.32 -7.26
CA GLY A 186 -19.61 -27.02 -7.34
C GLY A 186 -18.56 -26.28 -8.17
N LEU A 187 -18.82 -26.10 -9.47
CA LEU A 187 -17.85 -25.52 -10.41
C LEU A 187 -17.81 -23.99 -10.33
N PHE A 188 -18.95 -23.30 -10.55
CA PHE A 188 -18.93 -21.84 -10.63
C PHE A 188 -18.53 -21.17 -9.32
N ALA A 189 -19.02 -21.65 -8.18
CA ALA A 189 -18.61 -21.17 -6.86
C ALA A 189 -17.09 -21.25 -6.64
N ARG A 190 -16.38 -22.20 -7.28
CA ARG A 190 -14.93 -22.41 -7.14
C ARG A 190 -14.19 -21.40 -7.99
N ILE A 191 -14.65 -21.21 -9.22
CA ILE A 191 -14.17 -20.15 -10.11
C ILE A 191 -14.29 -18.78 -9.40
N LEU A 192 -15.45 -18.46 -8.82
CA LEU A 192 -15.65 -17.23 -8.06
C LEU A 192 -14.71 -17.13 -6.85
N THR A 193 -14.59 -18.20 -6.05
CA THR A 193 -13.71 -18.24 -4.87
C THR A 193 -12.24 -18.00 -5.25
N TRP A 194 -11.78 -18.63 -6.33
CA TRP A 194 -10.42 -18.48 -6.84
C TRP A 194 -10.16 -17.06 -7.30
N HIS A 195 -10.97 -16.51 -8.20
CA HIS A 195 -10.79 -15.15 -8.69
C HIS A 195 -10.92 -14.10 -7.58
N SER A 196 -11.84 -14.29 -6.64
CA SER A 196 -11.94 -13.49 -5.42
C SER A 196 -10.62 -13.50 -4.64
N THR A 197 -10.04 -14.67 -4.36
CA THR A 197 -8.77 -14.75 -3.64
C THR A 197 -7.62 -14.14 -4.44
N TRP A 198 -7.57 -14.40 -5.74
CA TRP A 198 -6.54 -13.88 -6.64
C TRP A 198 -6.60 -12.37 -6.86
N PHE A 199 -7.76 -11.74 -6.68
CA PHE A 199 -7.86 -10.28 -6.66
C PHE A 199 -7.16 -9.65 -5.46
N VAL A 200 -6.96 -10.38 -4.36
CA VAL A 200 -6.12 -9.89 -3.25
C VAL A 200 -4.68 -9.74 -3.73
N ASN A 201 -4.15 -10.75 -4.42
CA ASN A 201 -2.78 -10.72 -4.94
C ASN A 201 -2.58 -9.71 -6.09
N SER A 202 -3.62 -9.49 -6.90
CA SER A 202 -3.55 -8.58 -8.05
C SER A 202 -4.17 -7.21 -7.76
N LEU A 203 -5.49 -7.11 -7.75
CA LEU A 203 -6.21 -5.83 -7.64
C LEU A 203 -5.83 -5.04 -6.38
N ALA A 204 -5.60 -5.72 -5.25
CA ALA A 204 -5.22 -5.07 -4.00
C ALA A 204 -3.78 -4.55 -3.97
N HIS A 205 -2.97 -4.84 -5.00
CA HIS A 205 -1.64 -4.25 -5.18
C HIS A 205 -1.62 -3.14 -6.26
N TRP A 206 -2.75 -2.88 -6.91
CA TRP A 206 -2.85 -2.01 -8.09
C TRP A 206 -3.80 -0.83 -7.89
N LEU A 207 -4.93 -1.05 -7.23
CA LEU A 207 -5.95 -0.02 -7.01
C LEU A 207 -6.08 0.31 -5.53
N GLY A 208 -6.13 1.59 -5.21
CA GLY A 208 -6.47 2.07 -3.87
C GLY A 208 -5.44 3.02 -3.28
N SER A 209 -5.53 3.21 -1.96
CA SER A 209 -4.67 4.13 -1.21
C SER A 209 -3.65 3.39 -0.34
N ASP A 210 -2.55 4.06 -0.04
CA ASP A 210 -1.46 3.62 0.82
C ASP A 210 -1.46 4.41 2.14
N GLU A 211 -2.53 4.30 2.94
CA GLU A 211 -2.71 5.13 4.15
C GLU A 211 -1.79 4.73 5.31
N TYR A 212 -1.47 3.44 5.44
CA TYR A 212 -0.76 2.87 6.60
C TYR A 212 0.67 2.42 6.30
N SER A 213 0.99 2.09 5.05
CA SER A 213 2.35 1.79 4.61
C SER A 213 2.48 2.09 3.14
N ASN A 214 3.66 2.57 2.72
CA ASN A 214 4.05 2.75 1.34
C ASN A 214 5.35 1.99 1.00
N GLU A 215 5.72 1.00 1.83
CA GLU A 215 6.88 0.12 1.61
C GLU A 215 6.55 -1.05 0.69
N THR A 216 5.27 -1.36 0.56
CA THR A 216 4.75 -2.39 -0.35
C THR A 216 3.71 -1.76 -1.27
N SER A 217 3.40 -2.47 -2.35
CA SER A 217 2.39 -2.13 -3.34
C SER A 217 0.97 -2.38 -2.85
N ALA A 218 0.78 -3.04 -1.70
CA ALA A 218 -0.54 -3.29 -1.12
C ALA A 218 -1.32 -1.99 -0.86
N LYS A 219 -2.60 -1.99 -1.23
CA LYS A 219 -3.50 -0.84 -1.22
C LYS A 219 -4.83 -1.19 -0.55
N ASP A 220 -5.45 -0.17 0.04
CA ASP A 220 -6.82 -0.24 0.53
C ASP A 220 -7.80 0.21 -0.56
N HIS A 221 -8.74 -0.64 -0.94
CA HIS A 221 -9.73 -0.33 -1.97
C HIS A 221 -11.08 -1.01 -1.72
N PHE A 222 -12.16 -0.21 -1.71
CA PHE A 222 -13.50 -0.66 -1.36
C PHE A 222 -14.03 -1.76 -2.29
N LEU A 223 -13.93 -1.59 -3.61
CA LEU A 223 -14.43 -2.60 -4.55
C LEU A 223 -13.62 -3.90 -4.43
N THR A 224 -12.31 -3.80 -4.21
CA THR A 224 -11.49 -4.98 -3.93
C THR A 224 -11.98 -5.66 -2.66
N ALA A 225 -12.20 -4.91 -1.56
CA ALA A 225 -12.71 -5.46 -0.31
C ALA A 225 -14.09 -6.14 -0.48
N LEU A 226 -14.98 -5.58 -1.30
CA LEU A 226 -16.28 -6.17 -1.61
C LEU A 226 -16.12 -7.53 -2.30
N LEU A 227 -15.25 -7.59 -3.32
CA LEU A 227 -14.98 -8.81 -4.08
C LEU A 227 -14.25 -9.88 -3.27
N THR A 228 -13.54 -9.49 -2.20
CA THR A 228 -12.64 -10.37 -1.44
C THR A 228 -13.00 -10.50 0.04
N PHE A 229 -14.26 -10.32 0.41
CA PHE A 229 -14.74 -10.52 1.80
C PHE A 229 -13.99 -9.69 2.86
N GLY A 230 -13.55 -8.48 2.47
CA GLY A 230 -12.82 -7.54 3.32
C GLY A 230 -11.31 -7.54 3.13
N GLU A 231 -10.76 -8.50 2.40
CA GLU A 231 -9.31 -8.67 2.24
C GLU A 231 -8.66 -7.56 1.39
N GLY A 232 -9.46 -6.80 0.62
CA GLY A 232 -9.02 -5.65 -0.15
C GLY A 232 -8.73 -4.38 0.66
N ASN A 233 -8.89 -4.40 1.99
CA ASN A 233 -8.23 -3.43 2.88
C ASN A 233 -6.78 -3.88 3.13
N HIS A 234 -6.04 -4.04 2.02
CA HIS A 234 -4.80 -4.81 1.98
C HIS A 234 -3.59 -3.99 2.43
N GLY A 235 -3.63 -2.66 2.25
CA GLY A 235 -2.60 -1.76 2.75
C GLY A 235 -2.55 -1.75 4.28
N PHE A 236 -3.72 -1.70 4.95
CA PHE A 236 -3.79 -1.89 6.39
C PHE A 236 -3.30 -3.27 6.82
N HIS A 237 -3.73 -4.32 6.10
CA HIS A 237 -3.33 -5.69 6.39
C HIS A 237 -1.81 -5.88 6.30
N HIS A 238 -1.14 -5.35 5.29
CA HIS A 238 0.32 -5.43 5.17
C HIS A 238 1.05 -4.64 6.26
N ALA A 239 0.51 -3.50 6.68
CA ALA A 239 1.07 -2.71 7.78
C ALA A 239 0.90 -3.40 9.15
N PHE A 240 -0.24 -4.05 9.39
CA PHE A 240 -0.60 -4.65 10.68
C PHE A 240 -1.11 -6.08 10.53
N SER A 241 -0.31 -6.95 9.92
CA SER A 241 -0.74 -8.30 9.53
C SER A 241 -1.15 -9.21 10.69
N PHE A 242 -0.75 -8.89 11.92
CA PHE A 242 -1.19 -9.62 13.11
C PHE A 242 -2.62 -9.27 13.56
N SER A 243 -3.23 -8.22 13.01
CA SER A 243 -4.58 -7.76 13.34
C SER A 243 -5.64 -8.76 12.88
N TYR A 244 -6.70 -8.97 13.67
CA TYR A 244 -7.86 -9.76 13.22
C TYR A 244 -8.77 -9.00 12.26
N GLN A 245 -8.52 -7.71 12.08
CA GLN A 245 -9.22 -6.80 11.20
C GLN A 245 -8.33 -6.48 10.01
N ASN A 246 -8.90 -6.44 8.80
CA ASN A 246 -8.29 -5.73 7.68
C ASN A 246 -8.98 -4.37 7.50
N GLY A 247 -10.30 -4.31 7.72
CA GLY A 247 -11.06 -3.07 7.73
C GLY A 247 -11.01 -2.35 9.08
N LEU A 248 -10.11 -1.37 9.22
CA LEU A 248 -9.98 -0.57 10.44
C LEU A 248 -11.20 0.32 10.69
N LYS A 249 -11.62 1.12 9.69
CA LYS A 249 -12.69 2.12 9.85
C LYS A 249 -14.06 1.44 9.93
N TRP A 250 -15.00 2.03 10.66
CA TRP A 250 -16.34 1.46 10.85
C TRP A 250 -17.10 1.21 9.54
N PHE A 251 -16.83 2.01 8.50
CA PHE A 251 -17.43 1.88 7.17
C PHE A 251 -16.61 1.02 6.20
N HIS A 252 -15.43 0.53 6.60
CA HIS A 252 -14.70 -0.43 5.77
C HIS A 252 -15.48 -1.74 5.73
N TYR A 253 -15.80 -2.20 4.53
CA TYR A 253 -16.43 -3.49 4.34
C TYR A 253 -15.44 -4.60 4.74
N ASP A 254 -15.76 -5.31 5.82
CA ASP A 254 -14.98 -6.44 6.34
C ASP A 254 -15.93 -7.42 7.07
N PRO A 255 -16.69 -8.25 6.33
CA PRO A 255 -17.59 -9.24 6.93
C PRO A 255 -16.83 -10.26 7.80
N THR A 256 -15.58 -10.56 7.44
CA THR A 256 -14.70 -11.47 8.18
C THR A 256 -14.43 -10.95 9.59
N LYS A 257 -14.11 -9.65 9.75
CA LYS A 257 -13.98 -8.98 11.05
C LYS A 257 -15.25 -9.12 11.88
N SER A 258 -16.41 -8.86 11.28
CA SER A 258 -17.69 -8.93 11.97
C SER A 258 -18.00 -10.34 12.46
N ILE A 259 -17.76 -11.37 11.63
CA ILE A 259 -17.96 -12.78 11.99
C ILE A 259 -17.07 -13.18 13.18
N ILE A 260 -15.78 -12.81 13.13
CA ILE A 260 -14.83 -13.12 14.22
C ILE A 260 -15.23 -12.40 15.51
N LEU A 261 -15.63 -11.13 15.42
CA LEU A 261 -16.03 -10.32 16.56
C LEU A 261 -17.33 -10.84 17.21
N ILE A 262 -18.34 -11.17 16.41
CA ILE A 262 -19.60 -11.76 16.89
C ILE A 262 -19.32 -13.08 17.61
N ALA A 263 -18.51 -13.96 17.02
CA ALA A 263 -18.12 -15.21 17.65
C ALA A 263 -17.35 -15.00 18.97
N SER A 264 -16.66 -13.87 19.13
CA SER A 264 -15.93 -13.55 20.35
C SER A 264 -16.85 -13.20 21.51
N TYR A 265 -17.97 -12.52 21.24
CA TYR A 265 -19.00 -12.26 22.25
C TYR A 265 -19.58 -13.55 22.86
N PHE A 266 -19.59 -14.64 22.09
CA PHE A 266 -20.04 -15.96 22.56
C PHE A 266 -18.90 -16.84 23.10
N GLY A 267 -17.67 -16.32 23.22
CA GLY A 267 -16.51 -17.07 23.70
C GLY A 267 -16.00 -18.16 22.75
N ILE A 268 -16.48 -18.19 21.49
CA ILE A 268 -16.04 -19.16 20.47
C ILE A 268 -14.64 -18.78 19.96
N THR A 269 -14.43 -17.48 19.77
CA THR A 269 -13.14 -16.88 19.44
C THR A 269 -12.66 -16.00 20.59
N TYR A 270 -11.35 -15.90 20.78
CA TYR A 270 -10.75 -15.18 21.89
C TYR A 270 -9.33 -14.71 21.51
N ASN A 271 -8.72 -13.87 22.36
CA ASN A 271 -7.39 -13.27 22.10
C ASN A 271 -7.30 -12.53 20.76
N LEU A 272 -8.34 -11.76 20.42
CA LEU A 272 -8.40 -10.95 19.21
C LEU A 272 -7.32 -9.85 19.28
N LYS A 273 -6.41 -9.83 18.30
CA LYS A 273 -5.30 -8.86 18.25
C LYS A 273 -5.64 -7.67 17.38
N HIS A 274 -5.27 -6.48 17.83
CA HIS A 274 -5.45 -5.23 17.10
C HIS A 274 -4.32 -4.26 17.46
N PRO A 275 -3.79 -3.46 16.52
CA PRO A 275 -2.78 -2.44 16.82
C PRO A 275 -3.33 -1.37 17.78
N THR A 276 -2.47 -0.72 18.56
CA THR A 276 -2.91 0.42 19.38
C THR A 276 -3.15 1.65 18.50
N ASP A 277 -3.95 2.60 18.97
CA ASP A 277 -4.18 3.86 18.26
C ASP A 277 -2.88 4.63 18.00
N ASN A 278 -1.91 4.53 18.91
CA ASN A 278 -0.59 5.13 18.76
C ASN A 278 0.19 4.51 17.59
N GLU A 279 0.18 3.16 17.44
CA GLU A 279 0.85 2.51 16.31
C GLU A 279 0.18 2.85 14.97
N ILE A 280 -1.16 2.94 14.95
CA ILE A 280 -1.91 3.40 13.77
C ILE A 280 -1.52 4.84 13.40
N GLN A 281 -1.40 5.73 14.38
CA GLN A 281 -1.01 7.12 14.16
C GLN A 281 0.44 7.25 13.66
N LYS A 282 1.38 6.48 14.22
CA LYS A 282 2.77 6.41 13.73
C LYS A 282 2.83 5.99 12.26
N ALA A 283 2.12 4.93 11.89
CA ALA A 283 2.08 4.44 10.51
C ALA A 283 1.55 5.51 9.52
N ARG A 284 0.43 6.17 9.87
CA ARG A 284 -0.12 7.29 9.09
C ARG A 284 0.84 8.47 8.99
N TYR A 285 1.51 8.81 10.08
CA TYR A 285 2.49 9.88 10.12
C TYR A 285 3.66 9.59 9.17
N GLN A 286 4.25 8.39 9.25
CA GLN A 286 5.38 7.98 8.42
C GLN A 286 5.06 8.02 6.92
N VAL A 287 3.87 7.57 6.52
CA VAL A 287 3.41 7.69 5.12
C VAL A 287 3.33 9.16 4.70
N LYS A 288 2.72 10.03 5.51
CA LYS A 288 2.60 11.46 5.22
C LYS A 288 3.96 12.15 5.18
N GLU A 289 4.83 11.85 6.13
CA GLU A 289 6.19 12.36 6.21
C GLU A 289 6.98 12.03 4.94
N ARG A 290 6.97 10.78 4.49
CA ARG A 290 7.62 10.40 3.23
C ARG A 290 7.05 11.14 2.02
N LYS A 291 5.73 11.33 1.95
CA LYS A 291 5.08 12.14 0.90
C LYS A 291 5.57 13.59 0.94
N ILE A 292 5.65 14.19 2.13
CA ILE A 292 6.15 15.55 2.33
C ILE A 292 7.63 15.65 1.95
N ILE A 293 8.47 14.69 2.33
CA ILE A 293 9.88 14.64 1.96
C ILE A 293 10.03 14.53 0.43
N GLY A 294 9.28 13.64 -0.22
CA GLY A 294 9.28 13.50 -1.67
C GLY A 294 8.85 14.79 -2.38
N MET A 295 7.80 15.45 -1.89
CA MET A 295 7.39 16.77 -2.38
C MET A 295 8.51 17.79 -2.19
N LYS A 296 9.12 17.86 -1.01
CA LYS A 296 10.24 18.77 -0.72
C LYS A 296 11.43 18.57 -1.65
N GLN A 297 11.77 17.32 -1.99
CA GLN A 297 12.84 16.99 -2.94
C GLN A 297 12.50 17.35 -4.39
N SER A 298 11.21 17.40 -4.73
CA SER A 298 10.75 17.80 -6.08
C SER A 298 10.68 19.31 -6.29
N ILE A 299 10.74 20.10 -5.22
CA ILE A 299 10.67 21.56 -5.26
C ILE A 299 12.09 22.12 -5.37
N VAL A 300 12.30 23.04 -6.30
CA VAL A 300 13.56 23.79 -6.42
C VAL A 300 13.57 24.88 -5.37
N TRP A 301 14.61 24.88 -4.55
CA TRP A 301 14.90 25.91 -3.56
C TRP A 301 16.16 26.68 -3.99
N PRO A 302 16.45 27.85 -3.38
CA PRO A 302 17.65 28.61 -3.70
C PRO A 302 18.91 27.78 -3.43
N ASP A 303 19.96 28.03 -4.21
CA ASP A 303 21.24 27.35 -4.01
C ASP A 303 21.82 27.68 -2.62
N PRO A 304 22.06 26.69 -1.74
CA PRO A 304 22.69 26.91 -0.44
C PRO A 304 24.05 27.62 -0.53
N ALA A 305 24.77 27.53 -1.65
CA ALA A 305 26.03 28.24 -1.86
C ALA A 305 25.83 29.76 -1.99
N SER A 306 24.70 30.21 -2.56
CA SER A 306 24.38 31.65 -2.68
C SER A 306 24.33 32.34 -1.32
N PHE A 307 23.94 31.65 -0.26
CA PHE A 307 23.92 32.21 1.10
C PHE A 307 25.31 32.38 1.72
N LYS A 308 26.35 31.78 1.13
CA LYS A 308 27.73 31.84 1.62
C LYS A 308 28.62 32.78 0.82
N ASN A 309 28.18 33.18 -0.37
CA ASN A 309 28.91 34.12 -1.20
C ASN A 309 28.96 35.49 -0.50
N ILE A 310 30.15 36.05 -0.32
CA ILE A 310 30.31 37.42 0.20
C ILE A 310 30.48 38.36 -1.00
N ILE A 311 29.65 39.39 -1.05
CA ILE A 311 29.66 40.43 -2.06
C ILE A 311 30.26 41.68 -1.44
N ALA A 312 31.43 42.07 -1.93
CA ALA A 312 32.07 43.31 -1.49
C ALA A 312 31.23 44.52 -1.90
N LEU A 313 31.25 45.57 -1.08
CA LEU A 313 30.46 46.78 -1.34
C LEU A 313 30.78 47.40 -2.71
N LYS A 314 32.05 47.36 -3.12
CA LYS A 314 32.52 47.83 -4.43
C LYS A 314 31.87 47.07 -5.60
N ASP A 315 31.59 45.77 -5.43
CA ASP A 315 31.04 44.93 -6.49
C ASP A 315 29.52 45.10 -6.57
N TYR A 316 28.87 45.33 -5.43
CA TYR A 316 27.48 45.79 -5.37
C TYR A 316 27.28 47.13 -6.09
N GLU A 317 28.17 48.10 -5.86
CA GLU A 317 28.13 49.41 -6.53
C GLU A 317 28.38 49.31 -8.04
N LYS A 318 29.35 48.48 -8.47
CA LYS A 318 29.60 48.21 -9.90
C LYS A 318 28.42 47.55 -10.60
N ALA A 319 27.74 46.60 -9.96
CA ALA A 319 26.57 45.95 -10.54
C ALA A 319 25.46 46.96 -10.85
N LYS A 320 25.30 47.97 -10.00
CA LYS A 320 24.38 49.08 -10.20
C LYS A 320 24.77 49.97 -11.38
N GLU A 321 26.06 50.31 -11.53
CA GLU A 321 26.57 51.07 -12.68
C GLU A 321 26.35 50.31 -14.01
N ALA A 322 26.40 48.98 -13.97
CA ALA A 322 26.10 48.10 -15.10
C ALA A 322 24.60 47.96 -15.41
N GLY A 323 23.72 48.60 -14.64
CA GLY A 323 22.27 48.57 -14.85
C GLY A 323 21.53 47.40 -14.18
N ASN A 324 22.21 46.60 -13.36
CA ASN A 324 21.54 45.57 -12.56
C ASN A 324 20.79 46.20 -11.39
N ILE A 325 19.65 45.61 -11.02
CA ILE A 325 18.82 46.05 -9.91
C ILE A 325 19.03 45.06 -8.77
N TRP A 326 20.06 45.34 -7.96
CA TRP A 326 20.33 44.59 -6.74
C TRP A 326 19.69 45.30 -5.55
N VAL A 327 19.12 44.51 -4.64
CA VAL A 327 18.50 45.01 -3.41
C VAL A 327 19.02 44.22 -2.21
N THR A 328 19.07 44.87 -1.06
CA THR A 328 19.50 44.26 0.19
C THR A 328 18.36 44.15 1.18
N MET A 329 18.25 43.00 1.85
CA MET A 329 17.28 42.80 2.92
C MET A 329 17.84 41.78 3.92
N ASN A 330 17.88 42.14 5.21
CA ASN A 330 18.42 41.29 6.28
C ASN A 330 19.84 40.77 5.97
N GLY A 331 20.74 41.64 5.50
CA GLY A 331 22.12 41.26 5.15
C GLY A 331 22.32 40.40 3.88
N LEU A 332 21.24 40.00 3.20
CA LEU A 332 21.30 39.28 1.91
C LEU A 332 21.18 40.24 0.73
N VAL A 333 21.86 39.91 -0.37
CA VAL A 333 21.79 40.61 -1.65
C VAL A 333 20.98 39.76 -2.63
N TYR A 334 20.00 40.41 -3.25
CA TYR A 334 19.09 39.81 -4.21
C TYR A 334 19.24 40.50 -5.57
N ASP A 335 19.40 39.73 -6.65
CA ASP A 335 19.34 40.26 -8.01
C ASP A 335 17.92 40.15 -8.57
N ILE A 336 17.17 41.25 -8.50
CA ILE A 336 15.77 41.29 -8.93
C ILE A 336 15.61 41.84 -10.36
N SER A 337 16.72 41.99 -11.12
CA SER A 337 16.72 42.63 -12.44
C SER A 337 15.71 42.00 -13.40
N SER A 338 15.59 40.68 -13.39
CA SER A 338 14.65 39.92 -14.24
C SER A 338 13.20 39.94 -13.76
N PHE A 339 12.95 40.36 -12.51
CA PHE A 339 11.64 40.34 -11.88
C PHE A 339 10.93 41.70 -11.91
N VAL A 340 11.66 42.79 -12.15
CA VAL A 340 11.12 44.16 -12.05
C VAL A 340 9.84 44.37 -12.86
N SER A 341 9.80 43.89 -14.11
CA SER A 341 8.63 43.99 -14.99
C SER A 341 7.43 43.14 -14.57
N GLN A 342 7.64 42.18 -13.67
CA GLN A 342 6.62 41.25 -13.19
C GLN A 342 6.10 41.64 -11.80
N HIS A 343 6.65 42.68 -11.18
CA HIS A 343 6.29 43.06 -9.83
C HIS A 343 4.87 43.67 -9.76
N PRO A 344 3.96 43.15 -8.91
CA PRO A 344 2.57 43.61 -8.85
C PRO A 344 2.39 45.09 -8.46
N GLY A 345 3.33 45.68 -7.72
CA GLY A 345 3.32 47.10 -7.38
C GLY A 345 3.82 48.02 -8.50
N GLY A 346 4.21 47.46 -9.65
CA GLY A 346 4.75 48.17 -10.80
C GLY A 346 6.27 48.38 -10.74
N GLU A 347 6.86 48.57 -11.93
CA GLU A 347 8.30 48.66 -12.14
C GLU A 347 8.95 49.85 -11.42
N LYS A 348 8.25 50.99 -11.38
CA LYS A 348 8.78 52.25 -10.83
C LYS A 348 9.20 52.11 -9.37
N ILE A 349 8.51 51.27 -8.61
CA ILE A 349 8.78 51.06 -7.18
C ILE A 349 10.13 50.33 -7.00
N LEU A 350 10.38 49.25 -7.75
CA LEU A 350 11.63 48.48 -7.66
C LEU A 350 12.81 49.19 -8.34
N ALA A 351 12.58 49.86 -9.48
CA ALA A 351 13.60 50.66 -10.16
C ALA A 351 14.09 51.82 -9.28
N ALA A 352 13.18 52.45 -8.52
CA ALA A 352 13.55 53.46 -7.54
C ALA A 352 14.37 52.87 -6.37
N MET A 353 14.14 51.60 -5.99
CA MET A 353 14.88 50.92 -4.93
C MET A 353 16.31 50.53 -5.35
N GLY A 354 16.52 50.03 -6.58
CA GLY A 354 17.87 49.75 -7.09
C GLY A 354 18.79 50.97 -7.13
N SER A 355 18.21 52.18 -7.06
CA SER A 355 18.95 53.45 -7.00
C SER A 355 19.38 53.85 -5.58
N LYS A 356 18.92 53.17 -4.53
CA LYS A 356 19.10 53.57 -3.12
C LYS A 356 20.22 52.79 -2.44
N LYS A 357 20.72 53.33 -1.31
CA LYS A 357 21.71 52.63 -0.49
C LYS A 357 21.08 51.46 0.26
N PRO A 358 21.85 50.43 0.62
CA PRO A 358 21.37 49.26 1.35
C PRO A 358 20.50 49.60 2.59
N GLU A 359 20.92 50.58 3.38
CA GLU A 359 20.27 50.96 4.65
C GLU A 359 18.88 51.58 4.42
N TYR A 360 18.67 52.24 3.28
CA TYR A 360 17.38 52.83 2.92
C TYR A 360 16.35 51.75 2.59
N ILE A 361 16.75 50.68 1.91
CA ILE A 361 15.87 49.59 1.52
C ILE A 361 15.40 48.85 2.77
N GLU A 362 16.33 48.49 3.66
CA GLU A 362 16.04 47.81 4.92
C GLU A 362 15.07 48.61 5.81
N HIS A 363 15.27 49.92 5.91
CA HIS A 363 14.35 50.82 6.62
C HIS A 363 12.96 50.93 5.95
N GLN A 364 12.82 50.78 4.63
CA GLN A 364 11.49 50.78 4.00
C GLN A 364 10.72 49.47 4.28
N PHE A 365 11.42 48.35 4.30
CA PHE A 365 10.82 47.04 4.57
C PHE A 365 10.55 46.77 6.06
N SER A 366 11.21 47.49 6.98
CA SER A 366 10.97 47.34 8.42
C SER A 366 9.62 47.90 8.90
N PHE A 367 8.96 48.77 8.12
CA PHE A 367 7.78 49.51 8.58
C PHE A 367 6.44 49.10 7.94
N LYS A 368 6.40 48.39 6.79
CA LYS A 368 5.12 48.08 6.11
C LYS A 368 5.10 46.76 5.34
N HIS A 369 4.10 45.93 5.68
CA HIS A 369 3.66 44.69 5.02
C HIS A 369 4.67 43.52 4.93
N THR A 370 4.33 42.43 5.60
CA THR A 370 4.93 41.12 5.34
C THR A 370 4.41 40.58 4.01
N HIS A 371 5.28 40.47 3.01
CA HIS A 371 5.01 39.68 1.81
C HIS A 371 4.53 38.26 2.21
N SER A 372 3.65 37.67 1.39
CA SER A 372 3.21 36.29 1.61
C SER A 372 4.42 35.34 1.61
N LYS A 373 4.30 34.17 2.26
CA LYS A 373 5.37 33.16 2.25
C LYS A 373 5.77 32.77 0.82
N ALA A 374 4.81 32.72 -0.11
CA ALA A 374 5.08 32.43 -1.51
C ALA A 374 5.90 33.53 -2.20
N ALA A 375 5.58 34.81 -1.96
CA ALA A 375 6.35 35.93 -2.51
C ALA A 375 7.78 35.98 -1.94
N ARG A 376 7.96 35.64 -0.66
CA ARG A 376 9.29 35.51 -0.05
C ARG A 376 10.08 34.34 -0.65
N ASN A 377 9.46 33.17 -0.84
CA ASN A 377 10.11 32.05 -1.51
C ASN A 377 10.59 32.41 -2.93
N MET A 378 9.80 33.20 -3.68
CA MET A 378 10.21 33.68 -5.01
C MET A 378 11.40 34.64 -4.94
N LEU A 379 11.40 35.56 -3.98
CA LEU A 379 12.52 36.47 -3.76
C LEU A 379 13.78 35.71 -3.36
N ASP A 380 13.68 34.70 -2.49
CA ASP A 380 14.82 33.89 -2.07
C ASP A 380 15.51 33.18 -3.24
N MET A 381 14.78 32.86 -4.33
CA MET A 381 15.39 32.29 -5.56
C MET A 381 16.34 33.26 -6.28
N MET A 382 16.32 34.55 -5.92
CA MET A 382 17.13 35.61 -6.52
C MET A 382 18.34 35.98 -5.65
N ILE A 383 18.63 35.22 -4.58
CA ILE A 383 19.78 35.46 -3.72
C ILE A 383 21.08 35.19 -4.48
N ILE A 384 22.01 36.14 -4.41
CA ILE A 384 23.35 36.04 -5.02
C ILE A 384 24.49 36.05 -3.98
N GLY A 385 24.23 36.52 -2.76
CA GLY A 385 25.25 36.61 -1.72
C GLY A 385 24.80 37.37 -0.46
N ARG A 386 25.75 37.59 0.44
CA ARG A 386 25.69 38.48 1.60
C ARG A 386 26.54 39.70 1.34
N LEU A 387 26.10 40.88 1.78
CA LEU A 387 26.91 42.08 1.67
C LEU A 387 28.03 42.07 2.73
N GLU A 388 29.23 42.46 2.34
CA GLU A 388 30.38 42.65 3.25
C GLU A 388 30.10 43.78 4.26
N GLY A 389 30.03 43.49 5.58
CA GLY A 389 29.74 44.49 6.62
C GLY A 389 29.00 43.94 7.86
N GLU A 390 28.60 44.84 8.79
CA GLU A 390 28.20 44.66 10.21
C GLU A 390 27.21 43.52 10.59
N ASP A 391 26.67 42.77 9.63
CA ASP A 391 25.74 41.65 9.85
C ASP A 391 26.24 40.29 9.30
N SER A 392 27.49 40.20 8.81
CA SER A 392 28.08 38.96 8.29
C SER A 392 28.12 37.81 9.32
N ASP A 393 28.16 38.15 10.61
CA ASP A 393 28.28 37.18 11.72
C ASP A 393 26.93 36.80 12.36
N LYS A 394 25.80 37.39 11.93
CA LYS A 394 24.49 37.02 12.47
C LYS A 394 23.94 35.76 11.79
N PRO A 395 23.40 34.79 12.55
CA PRO A 395 22.71 33.64 11.96
C PRO A 395 21.46 34.13 11.23
N LEU A 396 21.46 34.01 9.91
CA LEU A 396 20.26 34.21 9.12
C LEU A 396 19.35 33.01 9.31
N VAL A 397 18.06 33.29 9.42
CA VAL A 397 17.02 32.27 9.42
C VAL A 397 16.04 32.65 8.34
N THR A 398 16.31 32.23 7.11
CA THR A 398 15.33 32.35 6.03
C THR A 398 14.19 31.34 6.22
N ASP A 399 13.02 31.61 5.62
CA ASP A 399 11.95 30.62 5.60
C ASP A 399 12.38 29.36 4.82
N ALA A 400 13.33 29.50 3.89
CA ALA A 400 14.01 28.40 3.19
C ALA A 400 14.87 27.55 4.15
N GLU A 401 15.72 28.15 4.99
CA GLU A 401 16.51 27.41 6.01
C GLU A 401 15.61 26.72 7.07
N ARG A 402 14.51 27.39 7.49
CA ARG A 402 13.48 26.76 8.36
C ARG A 402 12.80 25.57 7.70
N SER A 403 12.57 25.63 6.38
CA SER A 403 11.90 24.56 5.64
C SER A 403 12.85 23.43 5.21
N LEU A 404 14.15 23.71 5.10
CA LEU A 404 15.18 22.74 4.75
C LEU A 404 15.53 21.77 5.89
N GLY A 405 15.22 22.07 7.15
CA GLY A 405 15.35 21.10 8.25
C GLY A 405 16.74 20.44 8.34
N GLY A 406 17.78 21.12 7.86
CA GLY A 406 19.14 20.72 8.16
C GLY A 406 19.37 20.90 9.66
N PRO A 407 20.19 20.04 10.31
CA PRO A 407 20.52 20.24 11.70
C PRO A 407 21.03 21.67 11.85
N THR A 408 20.43 22.43 12.77
CA THR A 408 21.02 23.65 13.28
C THR A 408 22.39 23.25 13.82
N VAL A 409 23.43 23.46 13.00
CA VAL A 409 24.81 23.41 13.47
C VAL A 409 24.95 24.63 14.36
N THR A 410 24.58 24.45 15.62
CA THR A 410 25.04 25.28 16.70
C THR A 410 26.53 24.96 16.82
N ALA A 411 27.35 25.83 16.26
CA ALA A 411 28.78 25.84 16.55
C ALA A 411 28.93 26.18 18.04
N ALA A 412 29.46 25.23 18.80
CA ALA A 412 30.09 25.45 20.10
C ALA A 412 31.56 25.04 19.96
#